data_AF-A0A352PTI0-F1
#
_entry.id   AF-A0A352PTI0-F1
#
_cell.length_a   1.000
_cell.length_b   1.000
_cell.length_c   1.000
_cell.angle_alpha   90.00
_cell.angle_beta   90.00
_cell.angle_gamma   90.00
#
_symmetry.space_group_name_H-M   'P 1'
#
loop_
_entity.id
_entity.type
_entity.pdbx_description
1 polymer ?
#
loop_
_entity_poly.entity_id
_entity_poly.type
_entity_poly.pdbx_seq_one_letter_code
_entity_poly.pdbx_strand_id
1 'polypeptide(L)'
;MEAIGTLAGGIAHDFNNILAAVIGYAELVQLGIPEGSPEHDNLQQVLKASLRAKQLVQQILLFSRQRGDMPIQPVAVGSVIGESLRLLRASLPSTIEIYDETDCCGVVQADPTQIQQILINLCTNAAHAMKKTGGLLTVRLADVNVNGNSSTEGVVVKSGRYVKLTVSDTGHGMESAVQERIFDPYFTTKNVGEGSGLGLAVVHGIVKRLDGAVSVASEPGKGTTFEVYLPSCDAAPERKPVEMAPIPTGCESVLWVDDDEVLMKVGEQMLKQLGYQVVGASSSREALHIFGQRAVEFDIVVTDFTMPQMTGMMLAEEILKLRSDIPIILCTGYSDQVDGDSAKARGVREFVMKPLALRELAEVIRRTLDDHSRNA
;
A
#
# COMPACT_ATOMS: atom_id res chain seq x y z
N MET A 1 4.00 4.99 23.63
CA MET A 1 4.14 4.86 22.16
C MET A 1 2.99 4.04 21.56
N GLU A 2 2.50 2.99 22.24
CA GLU A 2 1.30 2.21 21.83
C GLU A 2 0.02 3.05 21.68
N ALA A 3 -0.23 4.02 22.59
CA ALA A 3 -1.44 4.83 22.57
C ALA A 3 -1.59 5.75 21.32
N ILE A 4 -0.49 6.14 20.68
CA ILE A 4 -0.53 6.95 19.44
C ILE A 4 -0.86 6.04 18.25
N GLY A 5 -0.40 4.79 18.27
CA GLY A 5 -0.60 3.86 17.18
C GLY A 5 -2.05 3.39 17.06
N THR A 6 -2.67 3.03 18.18
CA THR A 6 -4.09 2.63 18.23
C THR A 6 -5.03 3.76 17.83
N LEU A 7 -4.71 5.01 18.22
CA LEU A 7 -5.51 6.18 17.88
C LEU A 7 -5.37 6.55 16.39
N ALA A 8 -4.16 6.46 15.84
CA ALA A 8 -3.94 6.65 14.40
C ALA A 8 -4.61 5.55 13.55
N GLY A 9 -4.66 4.31 14.05
CA GLY A 9 -5.38 3.20 13.42
C GLY A 9 -6.88 3.44 13.31
N GLY A 10 -7.52 3.86 14.41
CA GLY A 10 -8.95 4.20 14.41
C GLY A 10 -9.29 5.37 13.48
N ILE A 11 -8.51 6.46 13.52
CA ILE A 11 -8.72 7.60 12.61
C ILE A 11 -8.54 7.19 11.15
N ALA A 12 -7.51 6.39 10.86
CA ALA A 12 -7.25 5.95 9.50
C ALA A 12 -8.35 5.02 8.96
N HIS A 13 -8.94 4.18 9.81
CA HIS A 13 -10.10 3.36 9.46
C HIS A 13 -11.27 4.25 9.00
N ASP A 14 -11.63 5.26 9.79
CA ASP A 14 -12.72 6.18 9.46
C ASP A 14 -12.46 6.94 8.15
N PHE A 15 -11.22 7.41 7.95
CA PHE A 15 -10.82 8.04 6.69
C PHE A 15 -10.90 7.08 5.50
N ASN A 16 -10.50 5.82 5.68
CA ASN A 16 -10.60 4.81 4.63
C ASN A 16 -12.06 4.51 4.27
N ASN A 17 -12.98 4.52 5.23
CA ASN A 17 -14.42 4.36 4.96
C ASN A 17 -14.96 5.54 4.14
N ILE A 18 -14.62 6.77 4.52
CA ILE A 18 -15.02 7.96 3.75
C ILE A 18 -14.46 7.88 2.32
N LEU A 19 -13.18 7.53 2.17
CA LEU A 19 -12.54 7.42 0.85
C LEU A 19 -13.13 6.28 0.01
N ALA A 20 -13.45 5.14 0.61
CA ALA A 20 -14.12 4.02 -0.06
C ALA A 20 -15.44 4.48 -0.69
N ALA A 21 -16.27 5.20 0.08
CA ALA A 21 -17.54 5.71 -0.42
C ALA A 21 -17.36 6.73 -1.56
N VAL A 22 -16.43 7.69 -1.41
CA VAL A 22 -16.16 8.71 -2.44
C VAL A 22 -15.64 8.08 -3.73
N ILE A 23 -14.65 7.18 -3.63
CA ILE A 23 -14.10 6.48 -4.80
C ILE A 23 -15.20 5.66 -5.45
N GLY A 24 -15.96 4.90 -4.67
CA GLY A 24 -16.92 3.98 -5.25
C GLY A 24 -18.09 4.66 -5.95
N TYR A 25 -18.67 5.72 -5.37
CA TYR A 25 -19.69 6.50 -6.08
C TYR A 25 -19.13 7.22 -7.30
N ALA A 26 -17.89 7.71 -7.25
CA ALA A 26 -17.28 8.34 -8.41
C ALA A 26 -17.09 7.33 -9.58
N GLU A 27 -16.67 6.10 -9.28
CA GLU A 27 -16.56 5.02 -10.29
C GLU A 27 -17.94 4.63 -10.86
N LEU A 28 -18.96 4.48 -10.00
CA LEU A 28 -20.33 4.13 -10.42
C LEU A 28 -20.92 5.19 -11.37
N VAL A 29 -20.69 6.48 -11.08
CA VAL A 29 -21.14 7.57 -11.94
C VAL A 29 -20.33 7.60 -13.24
N GLN A 30 -19.03 7.35 -13.18
CA GLN A 30 -18.15 7.37 -14.35
C GLN A 30 -18.57 6.33 -15.40
N LEU A 31 -19.05 5.15 -14.98
CA LEU A 31 -19.53 4.10 -15.88
C LEU A 31 -20.76 4.50 -16.70
N GLY A 32 -21.55 5.47 -16.23
CA GLY A 32 -22.72 5.97 -16.93
C GLY A 32 -22.45 7.17 -17.84
N ILE A 33 -21.21 7.68 -17.88
CA ILE A 33 -20.84 8.90 -18.59
C ILE A 33 -19.94 8.56 -19.80
N PRO A 34 -20.19 9.14 -20.99
CA PRO A 34 -19.32 8.95 -22.15
C PRO A 34 -17.88 9.40 -21.88
N GLU A 35 -16.91 8.59 -22.32
CA GLU A 35 -15.51 8.98 -22.30
C GLU A 35 -15.28 10.28 -23.10
N GLY A 36 -14.46 11.19 -22.54
CA GLY A 36 -14.13 12.48 -23.14
C GLY A 36 -15.15 13.60 -22.88
N SER A 37 -16.18 13.37 -22.06
CA SER A 37 -17.06 14.45 -21.59
C SER A 37 -16.39 15.28 -20.47
N PRO A 38 -16.75 16.57 -20.29
CA PRO A 38 -16.23 17.37 -19.18
C PRO A 38 -16.52 16.76 -17.80
N GLU A 39 -17.67 16.10 -17.64
CA GLU A 39 -18.05 15.40 -16.41
C GLU A 39 -17.16 14.17 -16.16
N HIS A 40 -16.83 13.43 -17.21
CA HIS A 40 -15.89 12.31 -17.13
C HIS A 40 -14.50 12.77 -16.68
N ASP A 41 -13.99 13.86 -17.25
CA ASP A 41 -12.69 14.44 -16.88
C ASP A 41 -12.69 14.95 -15.43
N ASN A 42 -13.78 15.59 -15.00
CA ASN A 42 -13.94 16.05 -13.62
C ASN A 42 -13.95 14.86 -12.63
N LEU A 43 -14.65 13.76 -12.96
CA LEU A 43 -14.65 12.54 -12.14
C LEU A 43 -13.26 11.89 -12.08
N GLN A 44 -12.50 11.89 -13.18
CA GLN A 44 -11.12 11.44 -13.14
C GLN A 44 -10.26 12.27 -12.16
N GLN A 45 -10.47 13.59 -12.08
CA GLN A 45 -9.76 14.41 -11.10
C GLN A 45 -10.19 14.10 -9.66
N VAL A 46 -11.49 13.85 -9.41
CA VAL A 46 -11.99 13.43 -8.10
C VAL A 46 -11.36 12.10 -7.69
N LEU A 47 -11.37 11.10 -8.57
CA LEU A 47 -10.76 9.79 -8.31
C LEU A 47 -9.25 9.93 -8.03
N LYS A 48 -8.54 10.72 -8.83
CA LYS A 48 -7.11 10.97 -8.63
C LYS A 48 -6.82 11.63 -7.28
N ALA A 49 -7.64 12.60 -6.87
CA ALA A 49 -7.50 13.25 -5.56
C ALA A 49 -7.78 12.29 -4.40
N SER A 50 -8.83 11.47 -4.51
CA SER A 50 -9.21 10.48 -3.50
C SER A 50 -8.16 9.36 -3.35
N LEU A 51 -7.60 8.86 -4.46
CA LEU A 51 -6.50 7.90 -4.44
C LEU A 51 -5.24 8.49 -3.79
N ARG A 52 -4.95 9.77 -4.04
CA ARG A 52 -3.87 10.48 -3.35
C ARG A 52 -4.15 10.61 -1.84
N ALA A 53 -5.38 10.88 -1.44
CA ALA A 53 -5.75 10.92 -0.03
C ALA A 53 -5.62 9.54 0.65
N LYS A 54 -6.02 8.46 -0.02
CA LYS A 54 -5.79 7.07 0.42
C LYS A 54 -4.31 6.82 0.70
N GLN A 55 -3.43 7.27 -0.19
CA GLN A 55 -1.98 7.13 -0.01
C GLN A 55 -1.45 7.91 1.19
N LEU A 56 -1.96 9.11 1.47
CA LEU A 56 -1.58 9.88 2.65
C LEU A 56 -2.00 9.18 3.95
N VAL A 57 -3.21 8.61 3.99
CA VAL A 57 -3.69 7.83 5.14
C VAL A 57 -2.83 6.59 5.34
N GLN A 58 -2.48 5.88 4.26
CA GLN A 58 -1.55 4.75 4.31
C GLN A 58 -0.17 5.16 4.84
N GLN A 59 0.36 6.32 4.46
CA GLN A 59 1.62 6.82 5.02
C GLN A 59 1.53 7.03 6.53
N ILE A 60 0.44 7.63 7.03
CA ILE A 60 0.20 7.81 8.47
C ILE A 60 0.14 6.45 9.18
N LEU A 61 -0.56 5.47 8.60
CA LEU A 61 -0.62 4.09 9.11
C LEU A 61 0.76 3.42 9.14
N LEU A 62 1.58 3.61 8.10
CA LEU A 62 2.94 3.06 8.04
C LEU A 62 3.87 3.66 9.10
N PHE A 63 3.63 4.89 9.55
CA PHE A 63 4.32 5.48 10.71
C PHE A 63 3.80 4.94 12.06
N SER A 64 2.54 4.53 12.11
CA SER A 64 1.87 3.99 13.29
C SER A 64 2.21 2.52 13.57
N ARG A 65 2.45 1.74 12.50
CA ARG A 65 2.72 0.30 12.57
C ARG A 65 4.00 -0.02 13.37
N GLN A 66 3.84 -0.85 14.41
CA GLN A 66 4.94 -1.64 14.96
C GLN A 66 5.09 -2.92 14.12
N ARG A 67 6.28 -3.14 13.55
CA ARG A 67 6.96 -4.41 13.16
C ARG A 67 6.12 -5.58 12.61
N GLY A 68 6.57 -6.22 11.53
CA GLY A 68 6.47 -7.69 11.46
C GLY A 68 6.34 -8.34 10.09
N ASP A 69 5.14 -8.36 9.51
CA ASP A 69 4.67 -9.62 8.91
C ASP A 69 4.18 -9.52 7.46
N MET A 70 4.93 -8.85 6.58
CA MET A 70 4.74 -9.00 5.13
C MET A 70 5.80 -9.97 4.58
N PRO A 71 5.41 -10.93 3.72
CA PRO A 71 6.34 -11.93 3.22
C PRO A 71 7.45 -11.25 2.40
N ILE A 72 8.70 -11.59 2.73
CA ILE A 72 9.85 -11.24 1.92
C ILE A 72 9.74 -12.02 0.61
N GLN A 73 9.76 -11.30 -0.51
CA GLN A 73 9.65 -11.89 -1.84
C GLN A 73 10.68 -11.26 -2.80
N PRO A 74 10.95 -11.86 -3.98
CA PRO A 74 11.72 -11.22 -5.03
C PRO A 74 11.00 -9.96 -5.54
N VAL A 75 11.62 -8.79 -5.34
CA VAL A 75 11.08 -7.49 -5.75
C VAL A 75 11.97 -6.86 -6.80
N ALA A 76 11.41 -6.53 -7.96
CA ALA A 76 12.05 -5.65 -8.93
C ALA A 76 12.03 -4.21 -8.38
N VAL A 77 13.18 -3.71 -7.95
CA VAL A 77 13.28 -2.41 -7.27
C VAL A 77 12.87 -1.26 -8.19
N GLY A 78 13.28 -1.33 -9.47
CA GLY A 78 12.94 -0.31 -10.48
C GLY A 78 11.43 -0.10 -10.66
N SER A 79 10.61 -1.17 -10.65
CA SER A 79 9.16 -1.02 -10.79
C SER A 79 8.52 -0.36 -9.59
N VAL A 80 8.94 -0.73 -8.37
CA VAL A 80 8.43 -0.13 -7.13
C VAL A 80 8.83 1.36 -7.05
N ILE A 81 10.05 1.70 -7.43
CA ILE A 81 10.52 3.08 -7.46
C ILE A 81 9.77 3.89 -8.51
N GLY A 82 9.62 3.38 -9.73
CA GLY A 82 8.91 4.09 -10.80
C GLY A 82 7.45 4.37 -10.44
N GLU A 83 6.75 3.42 -9.81
CA GLU A 83 5.41 3.66 -9.26
C GLU A 83 5.42 4.72 -8.17
N SER A 84 6.32 4.58 -7.20
CA SER A 84 6.44 5.52 -6.09
C SER A 84 6.80 6.94 -6.53
N LEU A 85 7.61 7.10 -7.58
CA LEU A 85 7.95 8.42 -8.16
C LEU A 85 6.76 9.07 -8.85
N ARG A 86 5.91 8.30 -9.55
CA ARG A 86 4.65 8.82 -10.10
C ARG A 86 3.74 9.36 -8.99
N LEU A 87 3.67 8.64 -7.85
CA LEU A 87 2.91 9.08 -6.68
C LEU A 87 3.52 10.33 -6.03
N LEU A 88 4.84 10.32 -5.82
CA LEU A 88 5.56 11.44 -5.23
C LEU A 88 5.44 12.70 -6.07
N ARG A 89 5.45 12.60 -7.41
CA ARG A 89 5.29 13.76 -8.29
C ARG A 89 3.99 14.52 -8.05
N ALA A 90 2.90 13.82 -7.73
CA ALA A 90 1.64 14.47 -7.39
C ALA A 90 1.71 15.19 -6.03
N SER A 91 2.53 14.69 -5.09
CA SER A 91 2.68 15.24 -3.75
C SER A 91 3.69 16.39 -3.62
N LEU A 92 4.72 16.38 -4.46
CA LEU A 92 5.83 17.33 -4.39
C LEU A 92 5.46 18.68 -5.02
N PRO A 93 5.96 19.81 -4.48
CA PRO A 93 5.83 21.11 -5.12
C PRO A 93 6.30 21.09 -6.58
N SER A 94 5.59 21.80 -7.45
CA SER A 94 5.98 21.94 -8.86
C SER A 94 7.34 22.62 -9.05
N THR A 95 7.84 23.32 -8.02
CA THR A 95 9.16 23.95 -7.95
C THR A 95 10.33 22.97 -7.82
N ILE A 96 10.05 21.68 -7.59
CA ILE A 96 11.07 20.63 -7.56
C ILE A 96 11.00 19.86 -8.88
N GLU A 97 12.09 19.85 -9.63
CA GLU A 97 12.26 18.99 -10.80
C GLU A 97 12.72 17.60 -10.33
N ILE A 98 12.20 16.53 -10.97
CA ILE A 98 12.56 15.15 -10.65
C ILE A 98 13.28 14.58 -11.85
N TYR A 99 14.55 14.19 -11.66
CA TYR A 99 15.32 13.42 -12.63
C TYR A 99 15.31 11.95 -12.21
N ASP A 100 14.70 11.12 -13.04
CA ASP A 100 14.51 9.69 -12.82
C ASP A 100 15.43 8.90 -13.75
N GLU A 101 16.39 8.17 -13.17
CA GLU A 101 17.32 7.27 -13.86
C GLU A 101 17.23 5.87 -13.23
N THR A 102 16.04 5.27 -13.29
CA THR A 102 15.72 4.02 -12.59
C THR A 102 15.39 2.84 -13.52
N ASP A 103 15.74 2.95 -14.81
CA ASP A 103 15.50 1.92 -15.85
C ASP A 103 16.21 0.57 -15.59
N CYS A 104 17.10 0.47 -14.61
CA CYS A 104 17.79 -0.77 -14.29
C CYS A 104 16.92 -1.77 -13.50
N CYS A 105 17.18 -3.06 -13.70
CA CYS A 105 16.37 -4.16 -13.16
C CYS A 105 17.10 -4.90 -12.04
N GLY A 106 17.37 -4.21 -10.93
CA GLY A 106 17.86 -4.84 -9.72
C GLY A 106 16.73 -5.58 -8.98
N VAL A 107 16.92 -6.86 -8.66
CA VAL A 107 15.98 -7.65 -7.84
C VAL A 107 16.55 -7.85 -6.44
N VAL A 108 15.73 -7.64 -5.42
CA VAL A 108 16.10 -7.81 -4.01
C VAL A 108 15.07 -8.68 -3.30
N GLN A 109 15.48 -9.41 -2.25
CA GLN A 109 14.56 -10.10 -1.35
C GLN A 109 14.04 -9.09 -0.33
N ALA A 110 12.83 -8.57 -0.54
CA ALA A 110 12.25 -7.57 0.35
C ALA A 110 10.72 -7.62 0.35
N ASP A 111 10.14 -6.91 1.31
CA ASP A 111 8.76 -6.45 1.22
C ASP A 111 8.73 -5.19 0.32
N PRO A 112 7.92 -5.16 -0.77
CA PRO A 112 7.81 -3.99 -1.64
C PRO A 112 7.50 -2.69 -0.90
N THR A 113 6.70 -2.77 0.18
CA THR A 113 6.32 -1.59 0.97
C THR A 113 7.51 -1.00 1.72
N GLN A 114 8.49 -1.83 2.10
CA GLN A 114 9.73 -1.36 2.73
C GLN A 114 10.62 -0.62 1.74
N ILE A 115 10.70 -1.08 0.49
CA ILE A 115 11.43 -0.38 -0.58
C ILE A 115 10.79 0.97 -0.88
N GLN A 116 9.46 0.99 -1.01
CA GLN A 116 8.68 2.21 -1.16
C GLN A 116 8.91 3.18 0.03
N GLN A 117 8.93 2.66 1.26
CA GLN A 117 9.13 3.47 2.46
C GLN A 117 10.54 4.08 2.54
N ILE A 118 11.58 3.37 2.06
CA ILE A 118 12.92 3.95 1.91
C ILE A 118 12.84 5.17 0.99
N LEU A 119 12.27 5.00 -0.21
CA LEU A 119 12.23 6.06 -1.21
C LEU A 119 11.42 7.27 -0.73
N ILE A 120 10.22 7.06 -0.20
CA ILE A 120 9.34 8.15 0.26
C ILE A 120 10.05 8.98 1.33
N ASN A 121 10.65 8.34 2.34
CA ASN A 121 11.33 9.06 3.42
C ASN A 121 12.51 9.90 2.91
N LEU A 122 13.30 9.38 1.98
CA LEU A 122 14.42 10.11 1.37
C LEU A 122 13.92 11.29 0.52
N CYS A 123 12.94 11.06 -0.37
CA CYS A 123 12.38 12.09 -1.24
C CYS A 123 11.64 13.19 -0.48
N THR A 124 10.89 12.87 0.57
CA THR A 124 10.22 13.87 1.41
C THR A 124 11.23 14.72 2.18
N ASN A 125 12.34 14.15 2.63
CA ASN A 125 13.41 14.91 3.26
C ASN A 125 14.13 15.84 2.28
N ALA A 126 14.44 15.36 1.07
CA ALA A 126 14.97 16.17 -0.01
C ALA A 126 14.04 17.36 -0.33
N ALA A 127 12.74 17.09 -0.47
CA ALA A 127 11.75 18.11 -0.76
C ALA A 127 11.64 19.16 0.34
N HIS A 128 11.74 18.74 1.60
CA HIS A 128 11.79 19.66 2.72
C HIS A 128 13.04 20.55 2.65
N ALA A 129 14.20 20.00 2.30
CA ALA A 129 15.44 20.76 2.15
C ALA A 129 15.39 21.79 1.01
N MET A 130 14.50 21.58 0.03
CA MET A 130 14.28 22.46 -1.14
C MET A 130 13.00 23.31 -1.03
N LYS A 131 12.27 23.27 0.09
CA LYS A 131 10.93 23.89 0.24
C LYS A 131 10.88 25.37 -0.14
N LYS A 132 11.95 26.14 0.09
CA LYS A 132 12.01 27.58 -0.18
C LYS A 132 12.48 27.94 -1.59
N THR A 133 13.45 27.20 -2.11
CA THR A 133 14.17 27.55 -3.34
C THR A 133 13.72 26.75 -4.56
N GLY A 134 12.98 25.65 -4.35
CA GLY A 134 12.90 24.60 -5.35
C GLY A 134 14.26 23.93 -5.54
N GLY A 135 14.38 23.11 -6.58
CA GLY A 135 15.64 22.44 -6.91
C GLY A 135 15.45 21.16 -7.71
N LEU A 136 16.52 20.39 -7.80
CA LEU A 136 16.55 19.13 -8.52
C LEU A 136 16.62 17.96 -7.54
N LEU A 137 15.64 17.06 -7.63
CA LEU A 137 15.64 15.74 -6.97
C LEU A 137 16.07 14.69 -8.01
N THR A 138 17.23 14.09 -7.80
CA THR A 138 17.76 13.01 -8.64
C THR A 138 17.53 11.68 -7.96
N VAL A 139 16.91 10.73 -8.65
CA VAL A 139 16.75 9.35 -8.19
C VAL A 139 17.38 8.42 -9.22
N ARG A 140 18.40 7.66 -8.81
CA ARG A 140 19.13 6.74 -9.69
C ARG A 140 19.13 5.35 -9.09
N LEU A 141 18.97 4.35 -9.94
CA LEU A 141 19.15 2.95 -9.58
C LEU A 141 20.28 2.36 -10.43
N ALA A 142 21.19 1.61 -9.82
CA ALA A 142 22.28 0.94 -10.51
C ALA A 142 22.63 -0.41 -9.89
N ASP A 143 22.97 -1.41 -10.70
CA ASP A 143 23.59 -2.64 -10.23
C ASP A 143 25.09 -2.43 -10.03
N VAL A 144 25.59 -2.70 -8.82
CA VAL A 144 26.99 -2.51 -8.45
C VAL A 144 27.56 -3.79 -7.84
N ASN A 145 28.83 -4.07 -8.14
CA ASN A 145 29.55 -5.16 -7.51
C ASN A 145 30.56 -4.57 -6.51
N VAL A 146 30.35 -4.85 -5.23
CA VAL A 146 31.19 -4.33 -4.15
C VAL A 146 32.29 -5.36 -3.89
N ASN A 147 33.54 -4.96 -4.14
CA ASN A 147 34.71 -5.79 -3.83
C ASN A 147 35.20 -5.45 -2.41
N GLY A 148 35.42 -6.44 -1.56
CA GLY A 148 35.71 -6.27 -0.12
C GLY A 148 36.96 -5.49 0.27
N ASN A 149 37.73 -5.02 -0.72
CA ASN A 149 38.91 -4.17 -0.51
C ASN A 149 38.69 -2.71 -0.88
N SER A 150 37.54 -2.33 -1.43
CA SER A 150 37.16 -0.93 -1.61
C SER A 150 36.20 -0.54 -0.51
N SER A 151 36.68 0.23 0.45
CA SER A 151 35.84 1.15 1.21
C SER A 151 35.25 2.16 0.22
N THR A 152 34.23 1.78 -0.52
CA THR A 152 33.41 2.74 -1.27
C THR A 152 32.75 3.62 -0.22
N GLU A 153 33.30 4.82 -0.05
CA GLU A 153 32.66 5.94 0.66
C GLU A 153 32.23 5.63 2.10
N GLY A 154 33.10 4.98 2.88
CA GLY A 154 32.93 4.86 4.34
C GLY A 154 31.93 3.80 4.81
N VAL A 155 31.36 2.99 3.91
CA VAL A 155 30.41 1.92 4.27
C VAL A 155 31.08 0.55 4.29
N VAL A 156 30.95 -0.16 5.42
CA VAL A 156 31.40 -1.54 5.56
C VAL A 156 30.27 -2.48 5.10
N VAL A 157 30.28 -2.84 3.82
CA VAL A 157 29.40 -3.86 3.23
C VAL A 157 30.18 -5.12 2.90
N LYS A 158 29.50 -6.28 2.94
CA LYS A 158 30.09 -7.55 2.50
C LYS A 158 30.37 -7.48 1.00
N SER A 159 31.33 -8.26 0.52
CA SER A 159 31.55 -8.37 -0.92
C SER A 159 30.36 -9.05 -1.59
N GLY A 160 29.92 -8.54 -2.74
CA GLY A 160 28.79 -9.11 -3.47
C GLY A 160 28.12 -8.14 -4.44
N ARG A 161 27.07 -8.63 -5.09
CA ARG A 161 26.21 -7.84 -5.98
C ARG A 161 25.18 -7.09 -5.15
N TYR A 162 25.06 -5.79 -5.40
CA TYR A 162 24.11 -4.90 -4.74
C TYR A 162 23.32 -4.12 -5.78
N VAL A 163 22.07 -3.83 -5.45
CA VAL A 163 21.28 -2.78 -6.08
C VAL A 163 21.54 -1.50 -5.30
N LYS A 164 22.10 -0.49 -5.96
CA LYS A 164 22.39 0.82 -5.39
C LYS A 164 21.30 1.82 -5.77
N LEU A 165 20.51 2.25 -4.79
CA LEU A 165 19.57 3.37 -4.91
C LEU A 165 20.26 4.65 -4.44
N THR A 166 20.36 5.64 -5.33
CA THR A 166 20.88 6.97 -5.01
C THR A 166 19.75 7.99 -5.03
N VAL A 167 19.59 8.76 -3.96
CA VAL A 167 18.66 9.89 -3.88
C VAL A 167 19.46 11.15 -3.56
N SER A 168 19.48 12.11 -4.49
CA SER A 168 20.25 13.34 -4.36
C SER A 168 19.37 14.57 -4.51
N ASP A 169 19.58 15.57 -3.66
CA ASP A 169 18.91 16.86 -3.72
C ASP A 169 19.89 18.02 -3.82
N THR A 170 19.43 19.14 -4.36
CA THR A 170 20.17 20.42 -4.41
C THR A 170 19.71 21.39 -3.32
N GLY A 171 19.23 20.86 -2.18
CA GLY A 171 18.72 21.65 -1.07
C GLY A 171 19.82 22.28 -0.23
N HIS A 172 19.45 22.70 1.00
CA HIS A 172 20.37 23.44 1.87
C HIS A 172 21.53 22.61 2.45
N GLY A 173 21.53 21.27 2.30
CA GLY A 173 22.56 20.39 2.87
C GLY A 173 22.62 20.39 4.40
N MET A 174 23.62 19.72 4.98
CA MET A 174 23.74 19.52 6.43
C MET A 174 25.19 19.67 6.91
N GLU A 175 25.37 20.25 8.09
CA GLU A 175 26.67 20.29 8.77
C GLU A 175 27.09 18.89 9.26
N SER A 176 28.40 18.67 9.39
CA SER A 176 28.96 17.36 9.80
C SER A 176 28.41 16.88 11.15
N ALA A 177 28.22 17.77 12.13
CA ALA A 177 27.65 17.43 13.43
C ALA A 177 26.17 16.96 13.35
N VAL A 178 25.44 17.41 12.33
CA VAL A 178 24.07 16.95 12.05
C VAL A 178 24.12 15.56 11.41
N GLN A 179 25.01 15.37 10.43
CA GLN A 179 25.19 14.11 9.68
C GLN A 179 25.44 12.90 10.58
N GLU A 180 26.20 13.06 11.66
CA GLU A 180 26.48 11.98 12.62
C GLU A 180 25.23 11.49 13.37
N ARG A 181 24.19 12.32 13.45
CA ARG A 181 22.99 12.08 14.28
C ARG A 181 21.72 11.89 13.48
N ILE A 182 21.75 12.03 12.15
CA ILE A 182 20.53 12.00 11.32
C ILE A 182 19.76 10.67 11.38
N PHE A 183 20.45 9.58 11.75
CA PHE A 183 19.84 8.27 11.90
C PHE A 183 19.36 7.98 13.33
N ASP A 184 19.61 8.88 14.28
CA ASP A 184 19.11 8.76 15.65
C ASP A 184 17.59 8.94 15.66
N PRO A 185 16.83 8.04 16.30
CA PRO A 185 15.39 8.20 16.44
C PRO A 185 15.02 9.54 17.09
N TYR A 186 14.03 10.24 16.52
CA TYR A 186 13.50 11.54 16.97
C TYR A 186 14.46 12.72 16.80
N PHE A 187 15.65 12.53 16.24
CA PHE A 187 16.51 13.64 15.92
C PHE A 187 15.96 14.43 14.74
N THR A 188 15.83 15.74 14.90
CA THR A 188 15.34 16.64 13.85
C THR A 188 15.93 18.03 14.04
N THR A 189 16.32 18.67 12.93
CA THR A 189 16.71 20.09 12.87
C THR A 189 15.55 20.99 12.48
N LYS A 190 14.34 20.42 12.29
CA LYS A 190 13.12 21.12 11.85
C LYS A 190 12.40 21.76 13.03
N ASN A 191 11.56 22.76 12.77
CA ASN A 191 10.75 23.38 13.81
C ASN A 191 9.77 22.39 14.43
N VAL A 192 9.33 22.67 15.66
CA VAL A 192 8.33 21.87 16.38
C VAL A 192 7.08 21.71 15.51
N GLY A 193 6.74 20.46 15.15
CA GLY A 193 5.60 20.12 14.30
C GLY A 193 5.88 19.99 12.79
N GLU A 194 7.07 20.35 12.30
CA GLU A 194 7.43 20.23 10.86
C GLU A 194 8.11 18.91 10.49
N GLY A 195 8.34 18.01 11.46
CA GLY A 195 8.83 16.66 11.19
C GLY A 195 8.87 15.78 12.43
N SER A 196 8.62 14.48 12.22
CA SER A 196 8.62 13.46 13.28
C SER A 196 10.02 13.07 13.77
N GLY A 197 11.08 13.41 13.02
CA GLY A 197 12.45 12.95 13.29
C GLY A 197 12.65 11.43 13.15
N LEU A 198 11.68 10.71 12.57
CA LEU A 198 11.73 9.25 12.46
C LEU A 198 12.09 8.74 11.06
N GLY A 199 11.92 9.55 10.01
CA GLY A 199 12.03 9.09 8.63
C GLY A 199 13.37 8.42 8.30
N LEU A 200 14.50 9.04 8.65
CA LEU A 200 15.83 8.48 8.39
C LEU A 200 16.17 7.31 9.31
N ALA A 201 15.72 7.33 10.57
CA ALA A 201 15.87 6.20 11.48
C ALA A 201 15.12 4.95 10.95
N VAL A 202 13.95 5.14 10.33
CA VAL A 202 13.19 4.09 9.65
C VAL A 202 13.95 3.57 8.43
N VAL A 203 14.49 4.45 7.57
CA VAL A 203 15.33 4.06 6.42
C VAL A 203 16.49 3.17 6.89
N HIS A 204 17.26 3.64 7.87
CA HIS A 204 18.39 2.89 8.42
C HIS A 204 17.95 1.53 9.01
N GLY A 205 16.83 1.49 9.72
CA GLY A 205 16.27 0.27 10.28
C GLY A 205 15.81 -0.75 9.22
N ILE A 206 15.20 -0.29 8.11
CA ILE A 206 14.81 -1.15 6.99
C ILE A 206 16.05 -1.71 6.30
N VAL A 207 16.97 -0.82 5.91
CA VAL A 207 18.18 -1.18 5.17
C VAL A 207 19.01 -2.21 5.93
N LYS A 208 19.16 -2.03 7.24
CA LYS A 208 19.87 -3.00 8.11
C LYS A 208 19.17 -4.36 8.18
N ARG A 209 17.84 -4.42 8.14
CA ARG A 209 17.09 -5.70 8.13
C ARG A 209 17.23 -6.45 6.81
N LEU A 210 17.40 -5.73 5.72
CA LEU A 210 17.64 -6.28 4.39
C LEU A 210 19.13 -6.65 4.16
N ASP A 211 19.94 -6.71 5.22
CA ASP A 211 21.40 -6.91 5.16
C ASP A 211 22.12 -5.92 4.22
N GLY A 212 21.52 -4.74 4.05
CA GLY A 212 22.03 -3.64 3.25
C GLY A 212 22.81 -2.63 4.07
N ALA A 213 23.18 -1.53 3.41
CA ALA A 213 23.80 -0.39 4.07
C ALA A 213 23.39 0.94 3.43
N VAL A 214 23.54 2.02 4.19
CA VAL A 214 23.21 3.38 3.74
C VAL A 214 24.40 4.31 4.01
N SER A 215 24.80 5.07 2.99
CA SER A 215 25.74 6.19 3.10
C SER A 215 25.01 7.52 2.94
N VAL A 216 25.62 8.57 3.45
CA VAL A 216 25.19 9.95 3.25
C VAL A 216 26.39 10.82 2.96
N ALA A 217 26.27 11.68 1.96
CA ALA A 217 27.19 12.77 1.68
C ALA A 217 26.39 14.06 1.64
N SER A 218 26.77 15.06 2.45
CA SER A 218 26.09 16.35 2.47
C SER A 218 27.07 17.46 2.75
N GLU A 219 26.88 18.61 2.11
CA GLU A 219 27.62 19.83 2.41
C GLU A 219 26.65 21.02 2.49
N PRO A 220 26.79 21.90 3.49
CA PRO A 220 25.95 23.10 3.60
C PRO A 220 25.94 23.90 2.29
N GLY A 221 24.75 24.15 1.77
CA GLY A 221 24.52 24.90 0.54
C GLY A 221 24.75 24.15 -0.78
N LYS A 222 25.19 22.88 -0.74
CA LYS A 222 25.38 22.05 -1.97
C LYS A 222 24.37 20.91 -2.11
N GLY A 223 23.60 20.64 -1.07
CA GLY A 223 22.59 19.58 -1.06
C GLY A 223 23.03 18.32 -0.33
N THR A 224 22.31 17.23 -0.56
CA THR A 224 22.53 15.95 0.10
C THR A 224 22.37 14.80 -0.88
N THR A 225 23.21 13.79 -0.77
CA THR A 225 23.13 12.53 -1.50
C THR A 225 23.07 11.38 -0.50
N PHE A 226 22.03 10.57 -0.56
CA PHE A 226 21.93 9.30 0.13
C PHE A 226 22.18 8.17 -0.87
N GLU A 227 23.00 7.20 -0.51
CA GLU A 227 23.12 5.95 -1.27
C GLU A 227 22.72 4.77 -0.39
N VAL A 228 21.82 3.95 -0.91
CA VAL A 228 21.30 2.75 -0.25
C VAL A 228 21.74 1.54 -1.06
N TYR A 229 22.45 0.63 -0.40
CA TYR A 229 22.97 -0.61 -0.96
C TYR A 229 22.10 -1.76 -0.45
N LEU A 230 21.40 -2.45 -1.36
CA LEU A 230 20.59 -3.63 -1.04
C LEU A 230 21.16 -4.87 -1.72
N PRO A 231 21.36 -6.00 -1.01
CA PRO A 231 21.87 -7.24 -1.62
C PRO A 231 20.98 -7.68 -2.78
N SER A 232 21.58 -7.86 -3.95
CA SER A 232 20.88 -8.32 -5.15
C SER A 232 20.65 -9.83 -5.07
N CYS A 233 19.54 -10.30 -5.66
CA CYS A 233 19.25 -11.71 -5.83
C CYS A 233 18.91 -12.03 -7.29
N ASP A 234 19.19 -13.26 -7.73
CA ASP A 234 18.92 -13.72 -9.10
C ASP A 234 17.52 -14.35 -9.27
N ALA A 235 16.63 -14.18 -8.28
CA ALA A 235 15.27 -14.70 -8.35
C ALA A 235 14.44 -13.89 -9.36
N ALA A 236 13.65 -14.57 -10.19
CA ALA A 236 12.78 -13.89 -11.13
C ALA A 236 11.65 -13.18 -10.36
N PRO A 237 11.43 -11.87 -10.55
CA PRO A 237 10.26 -11.20 -10.01
C PRO A 237 9.02 -11.76 -10.74
N GLU A 238 7.98 -12.14 -10.00
CA GLU A 238 6.69 -12.43 -10.61
C GLU A 238 6.14 -11.12 -11.22
N ARG A 239 6.45 -10.86 -12.49
CA ARG A 239 5.78 -9.82 -13.26
C ARG A 239 4.38 -10.31 -13.57
N LYS A 240 3.36 -9.84 -12.86
CA LYS A 240 2.01 -9.76 -13.42
C LYS A 240 1.97 -8.55 -14.35
N PRO A 241 1.84 -8.72 -15.67
CA PRO A 241 1.56 -7.61 -16.55
C PRO A 241 0.17 -7.07 -16.17
N VAL A 242 0.09 -5.79 -15.81
CA VAL A 242 -1.20 -5.08 -15.78
C VAL A 242 -1.52 -4.72 -17.23
N GLU A 243 -1.95 -5.70 -18.02
CA GLU A 243 -2.74 -5.37 -19.21
C GLU A 243 -4.08 -4.82 -18.73
N MET A 244 -4.59 -3.78 -19.40
CA MET A 244 -5.97 -3.29 -19.20
C MET A 244 -6.95 -4.33 -19.75
N ALA A 245 -6.99 -5.51 -19.14
CA ALA A 245 -8.00 -6.50 -19.39
C ALA A 245 -9.37 -5.91 -19.04
N PRO A 246 -10.44 -6.28 -19.77
CA PRO A 246 -11.79 -5.90 -19.38
C PRO A 246 -12.05 -6.29 -17.93
N ILE A 247 -12.79 -5.47 -17.19
CA ILE A 247 -13.12 -5.76 -15.79
C ILE A 247 -13.91 -7.07 -15.77
N PRO A 248 -13.49 -8.08 -14.97
CA PRO A 248 -14.20 -9.33 -14.88
C PRO A 248 -15.66 -9.12 -14.43
N THR A 249 -16.59 -9.79 -15.09
CA THR A 249 -18.01 -9.78 -14.73
C THR A 249 -18.44 -11.18 -14.26
N GLY A 250 -19.63 -11.27 -13.67
CA GLY A 250 -20.20 -12.54 -13.22
C GLY A 250 -21.72 -12.50 -13.20
N CYS A 251 -22.32 -13.61 -12.79
CA CYS A 251 -23.77 -13.76 -12.60
C CYS A 251 -24.13 -14.45 -11.28
N GLU A 252 -23.12 -14.77 -10.48
CA GLU A 252 -23.21 -15.44 -9.19
C GLU A 252 -23.90 -14.57 -8.14
N SER A 253 -24.42 -15.24 -7.11
CA SER A 253 -25.08 -14.62 -5.97
C SER A 253 -24.09 -14.33 -4.85
N VAL A 254 -24.00 -13.06 -4.47
CA VAL A 254 -23.07 -12.55 -3.46
C VAL A 254 -23.85 -12.06 -2.24
N LEU A 255 -23.48 -12.56 -1.06
CA LEU A 255 -23.86 -11.94 0.21
C LEU A 255 -22.79 -10.89 0.57
N TRP A 256 -23.14 -9.60 0.50
CA TRP A 256 -22.26 -8.48 0.80
C TRP A 256 -22.59 -7.91 2.18
N VAL A 257 -21.62 -7.88 3.09
CA VAL A 257 -21.84 -7.51 4.49
C VAL A 257 -20.89 -6.38 4.91
N ASP A 258 -21.46 -5.27 5.36
CA ASP A 258 -20.73 -4.12 5.88
C ASP A 258 -21.62 -3.38 6.88
N ASP A 259 -21.09 -3.01 8.06
CA ASP A 259 -21.86 -2.30 9.08
C ASP A 259 -21.99 -0.79 8.79
N ASP A 260 -21.14 -0.26 7.91
CA ASP A 260 -21.31 1.07 7.34
C ASP A 260 -22.34 1.01 6.20
N GLU A 261 -23.52 1.59 6.44
CA GLU A 261 -24.63 1.57 5.47
C GLU A 261 -24.24 2.17 4.10
N VAL A 262 -23.32 3.13 4.08
CA VAL A 262 -22.85 3.76 2.83
C VAL A 262 -21.97 2.77 2.06
N LEU A 263 -21.04 2.09 2.73
CA LEU A 263 -20.19 1.09 2.11
C LEU A 263 -20.95 -0.15 1.67
N MET A 264 -21.93 -0.58 2.48
CA MET A 264 -22.86 -1.65 2.14
C MET A 264 -23.54 -1.36 0.80
N LYS A 265 -24.11 -0.15 0.64
CA LYS A 265 -24.81 0.27 -0.58
C LYS A 265 -23.87 0.43 -1.78
N VAL A 266 -22.69 1.01 -1.59
CA VAL A 266 -21.70 1.20 -2.68
C VAL A 266 -21.25 -0.16 -3.21
N GLY A 267 -20.86 -1.09 -2.34
CA GLY A 267 -20.45 -2.43 -2.73
C GLY A 267 -21.57 -3.19 -3.45
N GLU A 268 -22.81 -3.09 -2.95
CA GLU A 268 -23.97 -3.68 -3.60
C GLU A 268 -24.17 -3.14 -5.02
N GLN A 269 -24.07 -1.82 -5.23
CA GLN A 269 -24.23 -1.20 -6.54
C GLN A 269 -23.10 -1.59 -7.50
N MET A 270 -21.85 -1.62 -7.03
CA MET A 270 -20.69 -2.01 -7.80
C MET A 270 -20.82 -3.43 -8.33
N LEU A 271 -21.14 -4.38 -7.46
CA LEU A 271 -21.29 -5.78 -7.81
C LEU A 271 -22.47 -6.01 -8.76
N LYS A 272 -23.60 -5.31 -8.56
CA LYS A 272 -24.72 -5.35 -9.50
C LYS A 272 -24.36 -4.83 -10.89
N GLN A 273 -23.55 -3.77 -10.97
CA GLN A 273 -23.06 -3.27 -12.26
C GLN A 273 -22.12 -4.26 -12.97
N LEU A 274 -21.43 -5.11 -12.21
CA LEU A 274 -20.61 -6.22 -12.74
C LEU A 274 -21.42 -7.47 -13.10
N GLY A 275 -22.76 -7.44 -12.94
CA GLY A 275 -23.68 -8.51 -13.32
C GLY A 275 -24.05 -9.49 -12.19
N TYR A 276 -23.45 -9.36 -11.01
CA TYR A 276 -23.74 -10.23 -9.88
C TYR A 276 -25.13 -9.98 -9.28
N GLN A 277 -25.73 -11.03 -8.71
CA GLN A 277 -26.91 -10.90 -7.86
C GLN A 277 -26.44 -10.63 -6.44
N VAL A 278 -26.86 -9.51 -5.85
CA VAL A 278 -26.29 -9.08 -4.56
C VAL A 278 -27.38 -8.88 -3.54
N VAL A 279 -27.17 -9.47 -2.36
CA VAL A 279 -27.96 -9.20 -1.16
C VAL A 279 -27.04 -8.51 -0.16
N GLY A 280 -27.36 -7.26 0.18
CA GLY A 280 -26.65 -6.49 1.19
C GLY A 280 -27.16 -6.79 2.60
N ALA A 281 -26.26 -6.84 3.58
CA ALA A 281 -26.58 -6.89 5.00
C ALA A 281 -25.77 -5.84 5.77
N SER A 282 -26.45 -5.11 6.65
CA SER A 282 -25.90 -3.99 7.45
C SER A 282 -25.31 -4.44 8.79
N SER A 283 -25.30 -5.74 9.07
CA SER A 283 -24.69 -6.29 10.28
C SER A 283 -24.43 -7.79 10.12
N SER A 284 -23.48 -8.30 10.90
CA SER A 284 -23.19 -9.74 10.98
C SER A 284 -24.40 -10.59 11.39
N ARG A 285 -25.24 -10.08 12.30
CA ARG A 285 -26.47 -10.77 12.72
C ARG A 285 -27.51 -10.86 11.62
N GLU A 286 -27.70 -9.78 10.88
CA GLU A 286 -28.59 -9.75 9.73
C GLU A 286 -28.08 -10.70 8.64
N ALA A 287 -26.79 -10.66 8.34
CA ALA A 287 -26.15 -11.56 7.38
C ALA A 287 -26.34 -13.04 7.75
N LEU A 288 -26.10 -13.40 9.01
CA LEU A 288 -26.30 -14.78 9.48
C LEU A 288 -27.77 -15.22 9.41
N HIS A 289 -28.71 -14.32 9.69
CA HIS A 289 -30.14 -14.59 9.57
C HIS A 289 -30.56 -14.83 8.10
N ILE A 290 -30.13 -13.96 7.19
CA ILE A 290 -30.36 -14.07 5.75
C ILE A 290 -29.75 -15.38 5.22
N PHE A 291 -28.50 -15.64 5.56
CA PHE A 291 -27.79 -16.85 5.14
C PHE A 291 -28.46 -18.12 5.66
N GLY A 292 -28.85 -18.15 6.94
CA GLY A 292 -29.53 -19.30 7.54
C GLY A 292 -30.87 -19.67 6.88
N GLN A 293 -31.55 -18.70 6.24
CA GLN A 293 -32.79 -18.96 5.51
C GLN A 293 -32.56 -19.43 4.07
N ARG A 294 -31.44 -19.02 3.44
CA ARG A 294 -31.22 -19.14 1.99
C ARG A 294 -29.80 -19.55 1.61
N ALA A 295 -29.15 -20.38 2.44
CA ALA A 295 -27.73 -20.72 2.31
C ALA A 295 -27.31 -21.29 0.93
N VAL A 296 -28.23 -21.97 0.24
CA VAL A 296 -28.01 -22.57 -1.08
C VAL A 296 -28.04 -21.53 -2.20
N GLU A 297 -28.63 -20.35 -1.98
CA GLU A 297 -28.77 -19.32 -3.00
C GLU A 297 -27.49 -18.49 -3.21
N PHE A 298 -26.55 -18.53 -2.25
CA PHE A 298 -25.32 -17.74 -2.30
C PHE A 298 -24.15 -18.56 -2.80
N ASP A 299 -23.37 -17.99 -3.73
CA ASP A 299 -22.15 -18.61 -4.26
C ASP A 299 -20.90 -18.14 -3.50
N ILE A 300 -20.95 -16.93 -2.92
CA ILE A 300 -19.83 -16.35 -2.18
C ILE A 300 -20.32 -15.37 -1.12
N VAL A 301 -19.58 -15.28 -0.01
CA VAL A 301 -19.79 -14.27 1.04
C VAL A 301 -18.62 -13.31 1.06
N VAL A 302 -18.91 -12.02 1.05
CA VAL A 302 -17.92 -10.97 1.23
C VAL A 302 -18.33 -10.13 2.44
N THR A 303 -17.48 -10.09 3.46
CA THR A 303 -17.83 -9.43 4.73
C THR A 303 -16.70 -8.54 5.22
N ASP A 304 -17.06 -7.39 5.79
CA ASP A 304 -16.13 -6.60 6.58
C ASP A 304 -15.62 -7.39 7.79
N PHE A 305 -14.39 -7.13 8.20
CA PHE A 305 -13.77 -7.77 9.34
C PHE A 305 -14.22 -7.14 10.67
N THR A 306 -14.28 -5.80 10.70
CA THR A 306 -14.44 -5.02 11.93
C THR A 306 -15.88 -4.56 12.10
N MET A 307 -16.76 -5.49 12.49
CA MET A 307 -18.16 -5.19 12.73
C MET A 307 -18.51 -5.24 14.23
N PRO A 308 -19.45 -4.39 14.71
CA PRO A 308 -19.98 -4.46 16.06
C PRO A 308 -20.62 -5.82 16.38
N GLN A 309 -20.59 -6.21 17.66
CA GLN A 309 -21.23 -7.41 18.23
C GLN A 309 -20.59 -8.75 17.81
N MET A 310 -20.38 -8.96 16.51
CA MET A 310 -19.78 -10.16 15.94
C MET A 310 -18.90 -9.72 14.76
N THR A 311 -17.61 -10.05 14.83
CA THR A 311 -16.64 -9.72 13.79
C THR A 311 -16.91 -10.52 12.51
N GLY A 312 -16.38 -10.07 11.37
CA GLY A 312 -16.47 -10.81 10.11
C GLY A 312 -15.89 -12.22 10.21
N MET A 313 -14.86 -12.40 11.04
CA MET A 313 -14.28 -13.73 11.29
C MET A 313 -15.23 -14.66 12.03
N MET A 314 -15.89 -14.17 13.08
CA MET A 314 -16.89 -14.96 13.81
C MET A 314 -18.10 -15.27 12.92
N LEU A 315 -18.52 -14.30 12.08
CA LEU A 315 -19.56 -14.53 11.08
C LEU A 315 -19.16 -15.64 10.10
N ALA A 316 -17.94 -15.61 9.59
CA ALA A 316 -17.42 -16.64 8.67
C ALA A 316 -17.43 -18.03 9.33
N GLU A 317 -16.99 -18.13 10.58
CA GLU A 317 -17.01 -19.39 11.35
C GLU A 317 -18.45 -19.93 11.53
N GLU A 318 -19.45 -19.07 11.77
CA GLU A 318 -20.86 -19.50 11.85
C GLU A 318 -21.44 -19.90 10.49
N ILE A 319 -21.10 -19.17 9.42
CA ILE A 319 -21.52 -19.50 8.05
C ILE A 319 -20.96 -20.86 7.62
N LEU A 320 -19.68 -21.13 7.91
CA LEU A 320 -19.03 -22.40 7.55
C LEU A 320 -19.60 -23.61 8.31
N LYS A 321 -20.22 -23.41 9.49
CA LYS A 321 -20.97 -24.47 10.18
C LYS A 321 -22.26 -24.84 9.45
N LEU A 322 -22.87 -23.88 8.74
CA LEU A 322 -24.10 -24.08 7.97
C LEU A 322 -23.78 -24.62 6.57
N ARG A 323 -22.72 -24.11 5.95
CA ARG A 323 -22.26 -24.51 4.62
C ARG A 323 -20.73 -24.44 4.55
N SER A 324 -20.07 -25.58 4.66
CA SER A 324 -18.61 -25.67 4.80
C SER A 324 -17.83 -25.43 3.50
N ASP A 325 -18.48 -25.53 2.34
CA ASP A 325 -17.87 -25.37 1.02
C ASP A 325 -17.83 -23.91 0.55
N ILE A 326 -18.69 -23.03 1.08
CA ILE A 326 -18.85 -21.68 0.53
C ILE A 326 -17.56 -20.84 0.61
N PRO A 327 -17.11 -20.21 -0.49
CA PRO A 327 -16.00 -19.29 -0.42
C PRO A 327 -16.38 -18.02 0.35
N ILE A 328 -15.45 -17.57 1.20
CA ILE A 328 -15.60 -16.35 2.02
C ILE A 328 -14.39 -15.44 1.79
N ILE A 329 -14.66 -14.17 1.50
CA ILE A 329 -13.68 -13.08 1.42
C ILE A 329 -13.87 -12.16 2.62
N LEU A 330 -12.78 -11.87 3.32
CA LEU A 330 -12.74 -10.87 4.40
C LEU A 330 -12.12 -9.56 3.92
N CYS A 331 -12.86 -8.47 4.10
CA CYS A 331 -12.39 -7.12 3.83
C CYS A 331 -11.95 -6.45 5.14
N THR A 332 -10.82 -5.76 5.18
CA THR A 332 -10.43 -4.99 6.38
C THR A 332 -9.87 -3.61 6.03
N GLY A 333 -10.15 -2.61 6.87
CA GLY A 333 -9.44 -1.33 6.87
C GLY A 333 -8.13 -1.35 7.69
N TYR A 334 -7.86 -2.45 8.41
CA TYR A 334 -6.79 -2.54 9.40
C TYR A 334 -6.09 -3.92 9.37
N SER A 335 -4.77 -3.93 9.19
CA SER A 335 -3.98 -5.17 9.04
C SER A 335 -3.67 -5.88 10.35
N ASP A 336 -3.59 -5.16 11.47
CA ASP A 336 -2.90 -5.70 12.67
C ASP A 336 -3.75 -6.68 13.48
N GLN A 337 -5.00 -6.93 13.06
CA GLN A 337 -5.91 -7.84 13.77
C GLN A 337 -5.98 -9.24 13.14
N VAL A 338 -5.33 -9.50 12.00
CA VAL A 338 -5.48 -10.77 11.29
C VAL A 338 -4.17 -11.29 10.71
N ASP A 339 -3.73 -12.42 11.26
CA ASP A 339 -2.76 -13.29 10.61
C ASP A 339 -3.45 -14.01 9.44
N GLY A 340 -3.03 -13.70 8.21
CA GLY A 340 -3.60 -14.26 6.98
C GLY A 340 -3.50 -15.79 6.90
N ASP A 341 -2.48 -16.39 7.53
CA ASP A 341 -2.31 -17.84 7.58
C ASP A 341 -3.31 -18.46 8.59
N SER A 342 -3.57 -17.79 9.70
CA SER A 342 -4.61 -18.16 10.67
C SER A 342 -6.03 -18.06 10.08
N ALA A 343 -6.30 -17.06 9.23
CA ALA A 343 -7.58 -16.90 8.57
C ALA A 343 -7.84 -18.02 7.53
N LYS A 344 -6.84 -18.37 6.72
CA LYS A 344 -6.92 -19.49 5.78
C LYS A 344 -7.13 -20.83 6.48
N ALA A 345 -6.47 -21.04 7.62
CA ALA A 345 -6.65 -22.22 8.45
C ALA A 345 -8.07 -22.37 9.02
N ARG A 346 -8.84 -21.28 9.07
CA ARG A 346 -10.22 -21.21 9.56
C ARG A 346 -11.26 -21.17 8.43
N GLY A 347 -10.86 -21.45 7.19
CA GLY A 347 -11.76 -21.62 6.04
C GLY A 347 -12.03 -20.36 5.22
N VAL A 348 -11.43 -19.21 5.57
CA VAL A 348 -11.50 -18.00 4.75
C VAL A 348 -10.59 -18.17 3.53
N ARG A 349 -11.10 -17.88 2.33
CA ARG A 349 -10.36 -18.09 1.08
C ARG A 349 -9.43 -16.93 0.75
N GLU A 350 -9.90 -15.71 0.98
CA GLU A 350 -9.13 -14.51 0.65
C GLU A 350 -9.32 -13.39 1.68
N PHE A 351 -8.29 -12.56 1.81
CA PHE A 351 -8.25 -11.44 2.73
C PHE A 351 -7.78 -10.20 1.97
N VAL A 352 -8.57 -9.13 2.00
CA VAL A 352 -8.37 -7.95 1.14
C VAL A 352 -8.46 -6.64 1.91
N MET A 353 -7.64 -5.67 1.50
CA MET A 353 -7.53 -4.37 2.17
C MET A 353 -8.47 -3.34 1.55
N LYS A 354 -9.32 -2.72 2.37
CA LYS A 354 -10.12 -1.56 2.00
C LYS A 354 -9.25 -0.29 1.88
N PRO A 355 -9.66 0.71 1.08
CA PRO A 355 -10.80 0.71 0.15
C PRO A 355 -10.49 -0.10 -1.13
N LEU A 356 -11.45 -0.91 -1.58
CA LEU A 356 -11.38 -1.66 -2.85
C LEU A 356 -11.96 -0.82 -3.98
N ALA A 357 -11.19 -0.65 -5.05
CA ALA A 357 -11.70 -0.09 -6.30
C ALA A 357 -12.55 -1.15 -7.03
N LEU A 358 -13.44 -0.73 -7.93
CA LEU A 358 -14.33 -1.63 -8.67
C LEU A 358 -13.59 -2.80 -9.34
N ARG A 359 -12.48 -2.51 -10.03
CA ARG A 359 -11.66 -3.53 -10.70
C ARG A 359 -11.05 -4.52 -9.71
N GLU A 360 -10.52 -4.02 -8.60
CA GLU A 360 -9.90 -4.86 -7.57
C GLU A 360 -10.93 -5.81 -6.96
N LEU A 361 -12.13 -5.30 -6.65
CA LEU A 361 -13.24 -6.10 -6.17
C LEU A 361 -13.64 -7.19 -7.18
N ALA A 362 -13.74 -6.84 -8.47
CA ALA A 362 -14.06 -7.78 -9.54
C ALA A 362 -13.02 -8.90 -9.67
N GLU A 363 -11.74 -8.54 -9.66
CA GLU A 363 -10.62 -9.49 -9.80
C GLU A 363 -10.54 -10.46 -8.62
N VAL A 364 -10.73 -9.96 -7.40
CA VAL A 364 -10.73 -10.75 -6.16
C VAL A 364 -11.87 -11.77 -6.17
N ILE A 365 -13.09 -11.34 -6.47
CA ILE A 365 -14.27 -12.22 -6.49
C ILE A 365 -14.11 -13.28 -7.58
N ARG A 366 -13.70 -12.88 -8.79
CA ARG A 366 -13.54 -13.81 -9.90
C ARG A 366 -12.48 -14.87 -9.60
N ARG A 367 -11.32 -14.44 -9.09
CA ARG A 367 -10.26 -15.36 -8.65
C ARG A 367 -10.77 -16.34 -7.60
N THR A 368 -11.47 -15.84 -6.58
CA THR A 368 -11.98 -16.67 -5.48
C THR A 368 -12.98 -17.72 -5.96
N LEU A 369 -13.91 -17.33 -6.83
CA LEU A 369 -14.91 -18.24 -7.41
C LEU A 369 -14.30 -19.28 -8.36
N ASP A 370 -13.34 -18.85 -9.19
CA ASP A 370 -12.68 -19.74 -10.17
C ASP A 370 -11.78 -20.76 -9.49
N ASP A 371 -11.04 -20.34 -8.46
CA ASP A 371 -10.21 -21.24 -7.65
C ASP A 371 -11.07 -22.19 -6.82
N HIS A 372 -12.25 -21.75 -6.36
CA HIS A 372 -13.20 -22.62 -5.68
C HIS A 372 -13.75 -23.70 -6.62
N SER A 373 -14.16 -23.31 -7.83
CA SER A 373 -14.69 -24.23 -8.84
C SER A 373 -13.67 -25.29 -9.30
N ARG A 374 -12.36 -25.01 -9.17
CA ARG A 374 -11.29 -25.96 -9.48
C ARG A 374 -10.96 -26.93 -8.34
N ASN A 375 -11.33 -26.58 -7.10
CA ASN A 375 -11.00 -27.32 -5.88
C ASN A 375 -12.23 -28.03 -5.25
N ALA A 376 -13.43 -27.74 -5.72
CA ALA A 376 -14.68 -28.46 -5.44
C ALA A 376 -14.84 -29.63 -6.42
#